data_AF-A0A094CGS1-F1
#
_entry.id   AF-A0A094CGS1-F1
#
_cell.length_a   1.000
_cell.length_b   1.000
_cell.length_c   1.000
_cell.angle_alpha   90.00
_cell.angle_beta   90.00
_cell.angle_gamma   90.00
#
_symmetry.space_group_name_H-M   'P 1'
#
loop_
_entity.id
_entity.type
_entity.pdbx_description
1 polymer ?
#
loop_
_entity_poly.entity_id
_entity_poly.type
_entity_poly.pdbx_seq_one_letter_code
_entity_poly.pdbx_strand_id
1 'polypeptide(L)'
;MDAHPNEVVTLLLTNQGRVDVSIFGKAMVKSGLAKFAYAPSKKLALNEWPTLQEMINSNKRLVMFLDYHADTAKVPYILDEFAYCFETPFSQTDPNFPQCSVDRPPNASSAGRFSIINHVLDIAITPGKDGVLIPDILAAERTNSVASIMAQVGLCQKAHGSTPNFILLDYAERGEGIKAQNIMNHLV
;
A
#
# COMPACT_ATOMS: atom_id res chain seq x y z
N MET A 1 -14.61 10.10 6.78
CA MET A 1 -14.86 10.45 5.35
C MET A 1 -16.02 11.42 5.16
N ASP A 2 -17.06 11.43 6.01
CA ASP A 2 -18.12 12.44 5.91
C ASP A 2 -17.62 13.87 6.21
N ALA A 3 -16.76 14.05 7.23
CA ALA A 3 -16.16 15.35 7.57
C ALA A 3 -15.10 15.86 6.57
N HIS A 4 -14.63 15.00 5.67
CA HIS A 4 -13.58 15.30 4.70
C HIS A 4 -14.03 14.84 3.31
N PRO A 5 -14.91 15.59 2.63
CA PRO A 5 -15.56 15.15 1.39
C PRO A 5 -14.62 15.09 0.18
N ASN A 6 -13.49 15.80 0.24
CA ASN A 6 -12.52 15.86 -0.87
C ASN A 6 -11.38 14.84 -0.72
N GLU A 7 -11.39 14.02 0.31
CA GLU A 7 -10.33 13.02 0.54
C GLU A 7 -10.67 11.70 -0.14
N VAL A 8 -9.65 11.07 -0.73
CA VAL A 8 -9.71 9.70 -1.25
C VAL A 8 -8.78 8.84 -0.41
N VAL A 9 -9.27 7.69 0.02
CA VAL A 9 -8.54 6.77 0.90
C VAL A 9 -8.37 5.42 0.20
N THR A 10 -7.18 4.86 0.29
CA THR A 10 -6.93 3.46 -0.04
C THR A 10 -6.77 2.66 1.24
N LEU A 11 -7.51 1.56 1.37
CA LEU A 11 -7.38 0.61 2.48
C LEU A 11 -6.74 -0.67 1.95
N LEU A 12 -5.53 -0.95 2.40
CA LEU A 12 -4.84 -2.23 2.23
C LEU A 12 -5.17 -3.08 3.46
N LEU A 13 -5.78 -4.25 3.27
CA LEU A 13 -6.17 -5.14 4.37
C LEU A 13 -5.56 -6.52 4.19
N THR A 14 -4.98 -7.06 5.27
CA THR A 14 -4.41 -8.39 5.29
C THR A 14 -5.43 -9.44 5.74
N ASN A 15 -5.41 -10.60 5.09
CA ASN A 15 -6.28 -11.75 5.29
C ASN A 15 -5.46 -13.05 5.29
N GLN A 16 -4.43 -13.10 6.13
CA GLN A 16 -3.59 -14.28 6.28
C GLN A 16 -4.39 -15.53 6.68
N GLY A 17 -5.48 -15.36 7.44
CA GLY A 17 -6.39 -16.43 7.82
C GLY A 17 -7.24 -16.98 6.66
N ARG A 18 -7.17 -16.37 5.47
CA ARG A 18 -7.87 -16.81 4.26
C ARG A 18 -9.38 -16.94 4.46
N VAL A 19 -9.95 -16.08 5.31
CA VAL A 19 -11.37 -16.14 5.64
C VAL A 19 -12.21 -15.61 4.48
N ASP A 20 -13.48 -16.01 4.43
CA ASP A 20 -14.39 -15.61 3.36
C ASP A 20 -14.59 -14.08 3.33
N VAL A 21 -14.48 -13.49 2.13
CA VAL A 21 -14.55 -12.05 1.91
C VAL A 21 -15.83 -11.38 2.45
N SER A 22 -16.93 -12.14 2.58
CA SER A 22 -18.19 -11.62 3.11
C SER A 22 -18.09 -11.16 4.56
N ILE A 23 -17.12 -11.64 5.33
CA ILE A 23 -16.85 -11.15 6.70
C ILE A 23 -16.44 -9.67 6.64
N PHE A 24 -15.50 -9.33 5.75
CA PHE A 24 -15.06 -7.94 5.53
C PHE A 24 -16.17 -7.11 4.88
N GLY A 25 -16.91 -7.66 3.92
CA GLY A 25 -18.07 -6.99 3.32
C GLY A 25 -19.14 -6.59 4.34
N LYS A 26 -19.47 -7.49 5.27
CA LYS A 26 -20.40 -7.20 6.39
C LYS A 26 -19.86 -6.10 7.30
N ALA A 27 -18.57 -6.11 7.61
CA ALA A 27 -17.94 -5.05 8.41
C ALA A 27 -17.98 -3.68 7.69
N MET A 28 -17.72 -3.66 6.38
CA MET A 28 -17.80 -2.46 5.53
C MET A 28 -19.21 -1.87 5.47
N VAL A 29 -20.24 -2.70 5.41
CA VAL A 29 -21.64 -2.26 5.49
C VAL A 29 -21.94 -1.70 6.87
N LYS A 30 -21.57 -2.41 7.93
CA LYS A 30 -21.84 -2.01 9.32
C LYS A 30 -21.17 -0.70 9.72
N SER A 31 -19.95 -0.45 9.23
CA SER A 31 -19.23 0.81 9.46
C SER A 31 -19.74 1.96 8.59
N GLY A 32 -20.54 1.66 7.57
CA GLY A 32 -20.98 2.62 6.56
C GLY A 32 -19.93 2.94 5.48
N LEU A 33 -18.76 2.28 5.49
CA LEU A 33 -17.70 2.50 4.48
C LEU A 33 -18.08 1.98 3.09
N ALA A 34 -18.92 0.94 3.01
CA ALA A 34 -19.35 0.36 1.73
C ALA A 34 -19.98 1.39 0.76
N LYS A 35 -20.63 2.45 1.28
CA LYS A 35 -21.22 3.50 0.43
C LYS A 35 -20.17 4.30 -0.35
N PHE A 36 -18.95 4.41 0.19
CA PHE A 36 -17.82 5.13 -0.40
C PHE A 36 -16.92 4.24 -1.27
N ALA A 37 -17.07 2.93 -1.19
CA ALA A 37 -16.15 1.99 -1.83
C ALA A 37 -16.34 1.99 -3.36
N TYR A 38 -15.23 2.17 -4.09
CA TYR A 38 -15.17 2.08 -5.54
C TYR A 38 -15.24 0.62 -5.98
N ALA A 39 -16.18 0.33 -6.88
CA ALA A 39 -16.42 -1.01 -7.41
C ALA A 39 -16.31 -0.96 -8.95
N PRO A 40 -15.16 -1.37 -9.53
CA PRO A 40 -15.03 -1.41 -10.98
C PRO A 40 -15.87 -2.55 -11.57
N SER A 41 -16.47 -2.33 -12.74
CA SER A 41 -17.28 -3.34 -13.44
C SER A 41 -16.47 -4.44 -14.12
N LYS A 42 -15.15 -4.24 -14.24
CA LYS A 42 -14.18 -5.15 -14.84
C LYS A 42 -12.81 -4.95 -14.18
N LYS A 43 -11.86 -5.85 -14.48
CA LYS A 43 -10.46 -5.59 -14.13
C LYS A 43 -9.93 -4.38 -14.93
N LEU A 44 -9.44 -3.38 -14.23
CA LEU A 44 -8.90 -2.15 -14.83
C LEU A 44 -7.41 -2.29 -15.17
N ALA A 45 -7.00 -1.78 -16.32
CA ALA A 45 -5.61 -1.38 -16.55
C ALA A 45 -5.29 -0.08 -15.80
N LEU A 46 -4.00 0.23 -15.57
CA LEU A 46 -3.58 1.41 -14.80
C LEU A 46 -4.16 2.73 -15.32
N ASN A 47 -4.24 2.90 -16.64
CA ASN A 47 -4.78 4.09 -17.29
C ASN A 47 -6.32 4.13 -17.36
N GLU A 48 -7.01 3.09 -16.88
CA GLU A 48 -8.48 3.04 -16.79
C GLU A 48 -9.01 3.41 -15.40
N TRP A 49 -8.10 3.63 -14.43
CA TRP A 49 -8.50 4.11 -13.11
C TRP A 49 -9.06 5.53 -13.19
N PRO A 50 -10.14 5.84 -12.45
CA PRO A 50 -10.66 7.20 -12.39
C PRO A 50 -9.63 8.13 -11.74
N THR A 51 -9.69 9.39 -12.13
CA THR A 51 -8.97 10.47 -11.44
C THR A 51 -9.51 10.65 -10.02
N LEU A 52 -8.70 11.23 -9.13
CA LEU A 52 -9.15 11.56 -7.76
C LEU A 52 -10.40 12.45 -7.77
N GLN A 53 -10.49 13.40 -8.72
CA GLN A 53 -11.65 14.28 -8.84
C GLN A 53 -12.92 13.52 -9.24
N GLU A 54 -12.84 12.55 -10.15
CA GLU A 54 -13.98 11.70 -10.52
C GLU A 54 -14.43 10.82 -9.35
N MET A 55 -13.50 10.31 -8.56
CA MET A 55 -13.81 9.57 -7.33
C MET A 55 -14.51 10.46 -6.30
N ILE A 56 -14.07 11.70 -6.14
CA ILE A 56 -14.70 12.71 -5.28
C ILE A 56 -16.12 13.01 -5.75
N ASN A 57 -16.30 13.33 -7.03
CA ASN A 57 -17.59 13.69 -7.62
C ASN A 57 -18.62 12.56 -7.52
N SER A 58 -18.19 11.31 -7.69
CA SER A 58 -19.06 10.13 -7.57
C SER A 58 -19.27 9.67 -6.13
N ASN A 59 -18.61 10.30 -5.17
CA ASN A 59 -18.53 9.89 -3.76
C ASN A 59 -18.04 8.43 -3.59
N LYS A 60 -17.29 7.90 -4.56
CA LYS A 60 -16.63 6.59 -4.53
C LYS A 60 -15.16 6.77 -4.18
N ARG A 61 -14.93 7.27 -2.96
CA ARG A 61 -13.63 7.78 -2.49
C ARG A 61 -12.83 6.78 -1.65
N LEU A 62 -13.23 5.51 -1.62
CA LEU A 62 -12.51 4.44 -0.94
C LEU A 62 -12.11 3.34 -1.94
N VAL A 63 -10.83 3.09 -2.11
CA VAL A 63 -10.32 1.88 -2.79
C VAL A 63 -9.96 0.87 -1.72
N MET A 64 -10.42 -0.37 -1.83
CA MET A 64 -10.09 -1.41 -0.88
C MET A 64 -9.42 -2.59 -1.58
N PHE A 65 -8.22 -2.94 -1.13
CA PHE A 65 -7.49 -4.13 -1.54
C PHE A 65 -7.43 -5.13 -0.38
N LEU A 66 -7.48 -6.42 -0.73
CA LEU A 66 -7.32 -7.53 0.20
C LEU A 66 -6.24 -8.47 -0.36
N ASP A 67 -5.21 -8.75 0.43
CA ASP A 67 -4.03 -9.53 0.02
C ASP A 67 -4.38 -10.96 -0.46
N TYR A 68 -5.36 -11.60 0.20
CA TYR A 68 -5.75 -12.98 -0.05
C TYR A 68 -7.26 -13.19 0.05
N HIS A 69 -7.78 -14.07 -0.80
CA HIS A 69 -9.19 -14.46 -0.83
C HIS A 69 -10.18 -13.30 -1.07
N ALA A 70 -9.77 -12.28 -1.83
CA ALA A 70 -10.73 -11.38 -2.46
C ALA A 70 -11.62 -12.15 -3.45
N ASP A 71 -12.89 -11.78 -3.52
CA ASP A 71 -13.85 -12.35 -4.48
C ASP A 71 -14.86 -11.25 -4.83
N THR A 72 -14.65 -10.61 -5.98
CA THR A 72 -15.48 -9.50 -6.46
C THR A 72 -16.86 -9.95 -6.94
N ALA A 73 -17.08 -11.26 -7.15
CA ALA A 73 -18.42 -11.77 -7.41
C ALA A 73 -19.27 -11.78 -6.11
N LYS A 74 -18.64 -11.94 -4.95
CA LYS A 74 -19.31 -11.87 -3.64
C LYS A 74 -19.36 -10.45 -3.07
N VAL A 75 -18.25 -9.72 -3.14
CA VAL A 75 -18.14 -8.34 -2.64
C VAL A 75 -17.42 -7.50 -3.71
N PRO A 76 -18.17 -6.86 -4.65
CA PRO A 76 -17.60 -6.16 -5.82
C PRO A 76 -16.59 -5.05 -5.50
N TYR A 77 -16.72 -4.54 -4.28
CA TYR A 77 -15.86 -3.67 -3.51
C TYR A 77 -14.38 -3.93 -3.27
N ILE A 78 -14.11 -5.20 -2.99
CA ILE A 78 -12.92 -5.65 -2.28
C ILE A 78 -12.06 -6.32 -3.33
N LEU A 79 -11.07 -5.56 -3.79
CA LEU A 79 -10.23 -5.92 -4.91
C LEU A 79 -9.11 -6.84 -4.44
N ASP A 80 -8.74 -7.79 -5.29
CA ASP A 80 -7.53 -8.59 -5.09
C ASP A 80 -6.32 -7.66 -5.19
N GLU A 81 -5.59 -7.51 -4.08
CA GLU A 81 -4.41 -6.66 -4.01
C GLU A 81 -3.40 -7.03 -5.10
N PHE A 82 -3.02 -8.30 -5.19
CA PHE A 82 -1.95 -8.76 -6.05
C PHE A 82 -2.36 -8.86 -7.54
N ALA A 83 -3.66 -8.72 -7.82
CA ALA A 83 -4.14 -8.47 -9.17
C ALA A 83 -3.84 -7.04 -9.68
N TYR A 84 -3.68 -6.07 -8.78
CA TYR A 84 -3.51 -4.64 -9.08
C TYR A 84 -2.20 -4.05 -8.58
N CYS A 85 -1.57 -4.64 -7.58
CA CYS A 85 -0.38 -4.14 -6.91
C CYS A 85 0.73 -5.18 -6.94
N PHE A 86 1.97 -4.71 -6.85
CA PHE A 86 3.08 -5.51 -6.40
C PHE A 86 3.72 -4.88 -5.16
N GLU A 87 4.43 -5.70 -4.40
CA GLU A 87 5.16 -5.27 -3.22
C GLU A 87 6.64 -5.62 -3.31
N THR A 88 7.49 -4.75 -2.74
CA THR A 88 8.88 -5.07 -2.44
C THR A 88 8.99 -5.99 -1.22
N PRO A 89 10.14 -6.64 -0.96
CA PRO A 89 10.33 -7.44 0.24
C PRO A 89 10.07 -6.67 1.53
N PHE A 90 9.44 -7.33 2.51
CA PHE A 90 9.22 -6.84 3.88
C PHE A 90 10.26 -7.43 4.84
N SER A 91 10.17 -7.13 6.13
CA SER A 91 11.14 -7.62 7.14
C SER A 91 12.59 -7.23 6.88
N GLN A 92 12.80 -5.99 6.42
CA GLN A 92 14.13 -5.51 6.06
C GLN A 92 14.92 -5.18 7.32
N THR A 93 16.17 -5.64 7.40
CA THR A 93 17.08 -5.30 8.52
C THR A 93 18.26 -4.44 8.08
N ASP A 94 18.37 -4.12 6.78
CA ASP A 94 19.35 -3.18 6.25
C ASP A 94 18.70 -1.78 6.15
N PRO A 95 19.16 -0.78 6.93
CA PRO A 95 18.57 0.55 6.95
C PRO A 95 18.73 1.33 5.64
N ASN A 96 19.51 0.81 4.68
CA ASN A 96 19.69 1.44 3.37
C ASN A 96 18.67 0.99 2.32
N PHE A 97 17.84 -0.03 2.61
CA PHE A 97 16.85 -0.58 1.68
C PHE A 97 17.39 -0.76 0.24
N PRO A 98 18.44 -1.57 0.03
CA PRO A 98 19.26 -1.56 -1.19
C PRO A 98 18.60 -2.19 -2.42
N GLN A 99 17.30 -2.46 -2.38
CA GLN A 99 16.57 -3.14 -3.45
C GLN A 99 15.17 -2.57 -3.67
N CYS A 100 14.68 -2.81 -4.88
CA CYS A 100 13.27 -2.66 -5.25
C CYS A 100 12.87 -3.81 -6.18
N SER A 101 13.07 -5.05 -5.72
CA SER A 101 12.63 -6.24 -6.43
C SER A 101 11.13 -6.46 -6.18
N VAL A 102 10.46 -7.16 -7.11
CA VAL A 102 9.09 -7.64 -6.88
C VAL A 102 9.16 -8.89 -5.99
N ASP A 103 8.56 -8.82 -4.81
CA ASP A 103 8.47 -9.95 -3.87
C ASP A 103 7.09 -10.60 -3.93
N ARG A 104 6.03 -9.77 -3.85
CA ARG A 104 4.65 -10.24 -3.87
C ARG A 104 3.85 -9.60 -5.03
N PRO A 105 3.03 -10.40 -5.77
CA PRO A 105 3.04 -11.86 -5.73
C PRO A 105 4.34 -12.44 -6.34
N PRO A 106 4.78 -13.64 -5.94
CA PRO A 106 6.05 -14.20 -6.41
C PRO A 106 6.03 -14.41 -7.93
N ASN A 107 7.17 -14.13 -8.58
CA ASN A 107 7.37 -14.21 -10.04
C ASN A 107 6.49 -13.27 -10.88
N ALA A 108 5.92 -12.23 -10.27
CA ALA A 108 5.08 -11.27 -10.98
C ALA A 108 5.91 -10.18 -11.67
N SER A 109 5.32 -9.64 -12.74
CA SER A 109 5.82 -8.42 -13.37
C SER A 109 5.27 -7.18 -12.65
N SER A 110 6.11 -6.16 -12.47
CA SER A 110 5.67 -4.83 -12.04
C SER A 110 4.78 -4.13 -13.09
N ALA A 111 4.84 -4.57 -14.35
CA ALA A 111 4.08 -3.95 -15.43
C ALA A 111 2.56 -4.03 -15.19
N GLY A 112 1.88 -2.89 -15.35
CA GLY A 112 0.43 -2.79 -15.20
C GLY A 112 -0.06 -2.88 -13.75
N ARG A 113 0.81 -2.69 -12.76
CA ARG A 113 0.47 -2.70 -11.33
C ARG A 113 0.88 -1.41 -10.64
N PHE A 114 0.15 -1.05 -9.59
CA PHE A 114 0.62 -0.11 -8.61
C PHE A 114 1.77 -0.72 -7.80
N SER A 115 2.65 0.12 -7.29
CA SER A 115 3.76 -0.30 -6.44
C SER A 115 3.51 0.08 -4.99
N ILE A 116 3.66 -0.90 -4.12
CA ILE A 116 3.68 -0.75 -2.67
C ILE A 116 5.11 -1.05 -2.20
N ILE A 117 5.75 -0.06 -1.60
CA ILE A 117 7.14 -0.16 -1.15
C ILE A 117 7.15 -0.38 0.35
N ASN A 118 7.64 -1.55 0.76
CA ASN A 118 7.87 -1.89 2.17
C ASN A 118 9.12 -1.16 2.67
N HIS A 119 8.97 0.10 3.10
CA HIS A 119 10.01 0.91 3.72
C HIS A 119 9.93 0.79 5.26
N VAL A 120 9.95 -0.45 5.72
CA VAL A 120 9.81 -0.83 7.14
C VAL A 120 11.09 -1.51 7.61
N LEU A 121 11.74 -0.92 8.63
CA LEU A 121 13.01 -1.40 9.18
C LEU A 121 12.76 -2.19 10.46
N ASP A 122 13.23 -3.43 10.46
CA ASP A 122 13.22 -4.33 11.61
C ASP A 122 14.61 -4.47 12.24
N ILE A 123 14.61 -4.80 13.52
CA ILE A 123 15.77 -5.34 14.24
C ILE A 123 15.50 -6.77 14.68
N ALA A 124 16.55 -7.60 14.63
CA ALA A 124 16.50 -8.95 15.18
C ALA A 124 16.81 -8.93 16.68
N ILE A 125 15.86 -9.39 17.50
CA ILE A 125 16.05 -9.52 18.96
C ILE A 125 16.61 -10.88 19.37
N THR A 126 16.63 -11.85 18.45
CA THR A 126 17.33 -13.13 18.64
C THR A 126 18.27 -13.41 17.46
N PRO A 127 19.45 -14.00 17.71
CA PRO A 127 20.39 -14.35 16.63
C PRO A 127 19.86 -15.53 15.80
N GLY A 128 20.18 -15.54 14.50
CA GLY A 128 19.85 -16.64 13.59
C GLY A 128 18.88 -16.24 12.47
N LYS A 129 18.71 -17.15 11.50
CA LYS A 129 17.83 -16.94 10.32
C LYS A 129 16.34 -16.97 10.65
N ASP A 130 15.98 -17.56 11.79
CA ASP A 130 14.62 -17.64 12.33
C ASP A 130 14.44 -16.66 13.51
N GLY A 131 15.23 -15.59 13.52
CA GLY A 131 15.21 -14.58 14.56
C GLY A 131 13.85 -13.88 14.65
N VAL A 132 13.43 -13.51 15.86
CA VAL A 132 12.25 -12.67 16.03
C VAL A 132 12.62 -11.25 15.59
N LEU A 133 11.88 -10.73 14.63
CA LEU A 133 11.99 -9.36 14.14
C LEU A 133 10.96 -8.48 14.83
N ILE A 134 11.37 -7.27 15.18
CA ILE A 134 10.47 -6.21 15.65
C ILE A 134 10.79 -4.90 14.92
N PRO A 135 9.81 -4.02 14.71
CA PRO A 135 10.05 -2.70 14.15
C PRO A 135 11.08 -1.90 14.95
N ASP A 136 12.03 -1.27 14.27
CA ASP A 136 13.06 -0.44 14.88
C ASP A 136 12.54 0.96 15.23
N ILE A 137 11.78 1.06 16.31
CA ILE A 137 11.21 2.33 16.79
C ILE A 137 12.29 3.40 17.09
N LEU A 138 13.49 3.00 17.48
CA LEU A 138 14.57 3.92 17.81
C LEU A 138 15.17 4.55 16.54
N ALA A 139 15.12 3.85 15.41
CA ALA A 139 15.52 4.37 14.11
C ALA A 139 14.39 5.05 13.33
N ALA A 140 13.13 5.01 13.79
CA ALA A 140 11.96 5.45 13.02
C ALA A 140 12.07 6.85 12.40
N GLU A 141 12.61 7.85 13.11
CA GLU A 141 12.80 9.20 12.53
C GLU A 141 13.81 9.22 11.37
N ARG A 142 14.85 8.40 11.45
CA ARG A 142 15.87 8.26 10.39
C ARG A 142 15.33 7.46 9.21
N THR A 143 14.67 6.33 9.49
CA THR A 143 14.00 5.49 8.48
C THR A 143 12.96 6.32 7.74
N ASN A 144 12.05 6.99 8.44
CA ASN A 144 10.97 7.76 7.81
C ASN A 144 11.41 9.17 7.35
N SER A 145 12.71 9.46 7.26
CA SER A 145 13.22 10.75 6.77
C SER A 145 13.02 10.90 5.26
N VAL A 146 12.96 12.14 4.75
CA VAL A 146 12.91 12.38 3.30
C VAL A 146 14.10 11.72 2.61
N ALA A 147 15.29 11.78 3.20
CA ALA A 147 16.49 11.23 2.61
C ALA A 147 16.42 9.71 2.41
N SER A 148 15.95 8.97 3.43
CA SER A 148 15.86 7.50 3.35
C SER A 148 14.74 7.05 2.41
N ILE A 149 13.54 7.64 2.53
CA ILE A 149 12.41 7.32 1.64
C ILE A 149 12.77 7.61 0.19
N MET A 150 13.32 8.80 -0.10
CA MET A 150 13.64 9.19 -1.48
C MET A 150 14.81 8.38 -2.07
N ALA A 151 15.72 7.86 -1.24
CA ALA A 151 16.75 6.94 -1.71
C ALA A 151 16.14 5.65 -2.26
N GLN A 152 15.20 5.02 -1.55
CA GLN A 152 14.52 3.82 -2.04
C GLN A 152 13.58 4.12 -3.21
N VAL A 153 12.86 5.25 -3.18
CA VAL A 153 12.04 5.72 -4.31
C VAL A 153 12.88 5.82 -5.58
N GLY A 154 14.09 6.40 -5.52
CA GLY A 154 15.00 6.49 -6.66
C GLY A 154 15.43 5.12 -7.20
N LEU A 155 15.69 4.15 -6.33
CA LEU A 155 15.96 2.76 -6.72
C LEU A 155 14.76 2.14 -7.45
N CYS A 156 13.55 2.34 -6.92
CA CYS A 156 12.32 1.82 -7.51
C CYS A 156 11.98 2.46 -8.86
N GLN A 157 12.17 3.78 -9.00
CA GLN A 157 12.01 4.47 -10.28
C GLN A 157 12.96 3.91 -11.33
N LYS A 158 14.23 3.66 -10.97
CA LYS A 158 15.22 3.05 -11.87
C LYS A 158 14.85 1.61 -12.25
N ALA A 159 14.28 0.84 -11.32
CA ALA A 159 13.91 -0.56 -11.55
C ALA A 159 12.62 -0.73 -12.38
N HIS A 160 11.62 0.13 -12.17
CA HIS A 160 10.27 -0.07 -12.71
C HIS A 160 9.77 1.03 -13.66
N GLY A 161 10.48 2.16 -13.75
CA GLY A 161 10.12 3.26 -14.65
C GLY A 161 8.94 4.12 -14.18
N SER A 162 8.47 3.95 -12.94
CA SER A 162 7.39 4.76 -12.36
C SER A 162 7.71 5.18 -10.92
N THR A 163 7.17 6.33 -10.51
CA THR A 163 7.18 6.75 -9.10
C THR A 163 6.29 5.81 -8.30
N PRO A 164 6.71 5.38 -7.09
CA PRO A 164 5.89 4.52 -6.28
C PRO A 164 4.52 5.08 -5.90
N ASN A 165 3.50 4.22 -5.80
CA ASN A 165 2.15 4.63 -5.44
C ASN A 165 1.93 4.67 -3.92
N PHE A 166 2.48 3.69 -3.21
CA PHE A 166 2.35 3.56 -1.77
C PHE A 166 3.71 3.31 -1.13
N ILE A 167 4.01 4.01 -0.04
CA ILE A 167 5.16 3.75 0.82
C ILE A 167 4.61 3.31 2.18
N LEU A 168 4.93 2.09 2.60
CA LEU A 168 4.57 1.56 3.92
C LEU A 168 5.67 1.92 4.91
N LEU A 169 5.26 2.48 6.05
CA LEU A 169 6.14 2.93 7.12
C LEU A 169 5.62 2.39 8.45
N ASP A 170 6.53 1.97 9.32
CA ASP A 170 6.23 1.79 10.74
C ASP A 170 6.39 3.14 11.46
N TYR A 171 5.57 3.37 12.49
CA TYR A 171 5.55 4.63 13.24
C TYR A 171 5.48 5.85 12.31
N ALA A 172 4.55 5.83 11.34
CA ALA A 172 4.44 6.83 10.28
C ALA A 172 4.25 8.28 10.81
N GLU A 173 3.88 8.44 12.07
CA GLU A 173 3.84 9.73 12.77
C GLU A 173 5.23 10.31 13.10
N ARG A 174 6.28 9.50 13.01
CA ARG A 174 7.68 9.88 13.23
C ARG A 174 8.39 10.09 11.91
N GLY A 175 9.23 11.12 11.83
CA GLY A 175 9.98 11.48 10.63
C GLY A 175 9.20 12.40 9.70
N GLU A 176 9.42 12.24 8.39
CA GLU A 176 9.02 13.20 7.36
C GLU A 176 8.17 12.56 6.24
N GLY A 177 7.44 11.48 6.53
CA GLY A 177 6.68 10.72 5.52
C GLY A 177 5.74 11.58 4.65
N ILE A 178 4.98 12.50 5.27
CA ILE A 178 4.10 13.43 4.53
C ILE A 178 4.89 14.39 3.64
N LYS A 179 6.07 14.84 4.09
CA LYS A 179 6.93 15.71 3.28
C LYS A 179 7.52 14.95 2.08
N ALA A 180 7.92 13.69 2.26
CA ALA A 180 8.33 12.82 1.17
C ALA A 180 7.19 12.60 0.17
N GLN A 181 5.96 12.33 0.66
CA GLN A 181 4.76 12.24 -0.18
C GLN A 181 4.53 13.51 -1.01
N ASN A 182 4.66 14.70 -0.41
CA ASN A 182 4.49 15.96 -1.13
C ASN A 182 5.51 16.12 -2.26
N ILE A 183 6.78 15.75 -2.02
CA ILE A 183 7.84 15.76 -3.04
C ILE A 183 7.49 14.79 -4.18
N MET A 184 7.06 13.57 -3.86
CA MET A 184 6.67 12.56 -4.85
C MET A 184 5.48 13.00 -5.72
N ASN A 185 4.61 13.86 -5.20
CA ASN A 185 3.45 14.42 -5.90
C ASN A 185 3.69 15.82 -6.47
N HIS A 186 4.93 16.34 -6.43
CA HIS A 186 5.28 17.68 -6.94
C HIS A 186 4.49 18.83 -6.29
N LEU A 187 4.24 18.72 -4.98
CA LEU A 187 3.48 19.71 -4.20
C LEU A 187 4.38 20.67 -3.38
N VAL A 188 5.70 20.49 -3.41
CA VAL A 188 6.71 21.32 -2.74
C VAL A 188 8.01 21.40 -3.55
#